data_AF-A0A7G7KL30-F1
#
_entry.id   AF-A0A7G7KL30-F1
#
_cell.length_a   1.000
_cell.length_b   1.000
_cell.length_c   1.000
_cell.angle_alpha   90.00
_cell.angle_beta   90.00
_cell.angle_gamma   90.00
#
_symmetry.space_group_name_H-M   'P 1'
#
loop_
_entity.id
_entity.type
_entity.pdbx_description
1 polymer ?
#
loop_
_entity_poly.entity_id
_entity_poly.type
_entity_poly.pdbx_seq_one_letter_code
_entity_poly.pdbx_strand_id
1 'polypeptide(L)' 'MTASCFPAPLASSFVAQAPVRVRPKRRPRVGVERRLVGFSALALMLVSALLLAPDQPEAQAEICQRHNGAAACRIW' A
#
# COMPACT_ATOMS: atom_id res chain seq x y z
N MET A 1 -12.17 1.13 26.75
CA MET A 1 -10.85 1.58 26.28
C MET A 1 -10.15 0.38 25.64
N THR A 2 -10.31 0.19 24.33
CA THR A 2 -9.63 -0.88 23.59
C THR A 2 -8.56 -0.23 22.73
N ALA A 3 -7.30 -0.38 23.12
CA ALA A 3 -6.15 0.13 22.38
C ALA A 3 -5.86 -0.81 21.20
N SER A 4 -5.90 -0.28 19.98
CA SER A 4 -5.52 -0.99 18.77
C SER A 4 -3.99 -1.03 18.67
N CYS A 5 -3.38 -2.17 18.97
CA CYS A 5 -1.95 -2.37 18.79
C CYS A 5 -1.64 -2.56 17.30
N PHE A 6 -1.03 -1.58 16.65
CA PHE A 6 -0.34 -1.78 15.37
C PHE A 6 0.91 -2.66 15.63
N PRO A 7 1.12 -3.76 14.90
CA PRO A 7 2.35 -4.53 15.05
C PRO A 7 3.52 -3.71 14.48
N ALA A 8 4.44 -3.31 15.36
CA ALA A 8 5.76 -2.87 14.95
C ALA A 8 6.47 -4.05 14.25
N PRO A 9 7.09 -3.86 13.08
CA PRO A 9 7.95 -4.89 12.51
C PRO A 9 9.20 -5.00 13.40
N LEU A 10 9.20 -5.97 14.31
CA LEU A 10 10.34 -6.30 15.15
C LEU A 10 11.35 -7.14 14.37
N ALA A 11 12.60 -6.67 14.44
CA ALA A 11 13.85 -7.42 14.35
C ALA A 11 14.21 -8.03 12.98
N SER A 12 15.06 -7.28 12.28
CA SER A 12 15.90 -7.75 11.18
C SER A 12 16.95 -8.75 11.69
N SER A 13 16.72 -10.04 11.44
CA SER A 13 17.70 -11.10 11.67
C SER A 13 18.81 -11.03 10.62
N PHE A 14 20.02 -10.65 11.01
CA PHE A 14 21.20 -10.77 10.16
C PHE A 14 21.56 -12.25 10.00
N VAL A 15 21.17 -12.85 8.88
CA VAL A 15 21.61 -14.17 8.45
C VAL A 15 23.00 -14.02 7.82
N ALA A 16 23.99 -14.71 8.37
CA ALA A 16 25.33 -14.80 7.79
C ALA A 16 25.25 -15.37 6.36
N GLN A 17 25.72 -14.60 5.38
CA GLN A 17 25.65 -14.97 3.95
C GLN A 17 26.76 -15.97 3.60
N ALA A 18 26.37 -17.22 3.32
CA ALA A 18 27.23 -18.17 2.62
C ALA A 18 27.46 -17.72 1.16
N PRO A 19 28.58 -18.06 0.51
CA PRO A 19 28.85 -17.63 -0.86
C PRO A 19 27.87 -18.30 -1.83
N VAL A 20 26.88 -17.52 -2.28
CA VAL A 20 25.88 -17.93 -3.27
C VAL A 20 26.57 -17.99 -4.64
N ARG A 21 26.64 -19.17 -5.26
CA ARG A 21 26.92 -19.28 -6.71
C ARG A 21 25.86 -18.48 -7.46
N VAL A 22 26.24 -17.34 -8.02
CA VAL A 22 25.34 -16.50 -8.82
C VAL A 22 25.11 -17.19 -10.16
N ARG A 23 24.04 -17.99 -10.25
CA ARG A 23 23.54 -18.50 -11.52
C ARG A 23 23.07 -17.30 -12.35
N PRO A 24 23.48 -17.12 -13.61
CA PRO A 24 23.03 -15.99 -14.41
C PRO A 24 21.51 -16.03 -14.54
N LYS A 25 20.85 -15.05 -13.92
CA LYS A 25 19.39 -14.93 -13.92
C LYS A 25 18.98 -14.45 -15.31
N ARG A 26 18.47 -15.36 -16.13
CA ARG A 26 17.90 -15.04 -17.45
C ARG A 26 16.83 -13.95 -17.23
N ARG A 27 17.07 -12.74 -17.73
CA ARG A 27 16.08 -11.66 -17.62
C ARG A 27 14.84 -12.11 -18.41
N PRO A 28 13.67 -12.28 -17.77
CA PRO A 28 12.47 -12.58 -18.52
C PRO A 28 12.19 -11.39 -19.43
N ARG A 29 12.23 -11.60 -20.75
CA ARG A 29 11.70 -10.62 -21.70
C ARG A 29 10.20 -10.57 -21.47
N VAL A 30 9.75 -9.54 -20.77
CA VAL A 30 8.31 -9.25 -20.64
C VAL A 30 7.84 -8.84 -22.03
N GLY A 31 7.12 -9.75 -22.69
CA GLY A 31 6.51 -9.52 -24.01
C GLY A 31 5.55 -8.34 -23.97
N VAL A 32 5.31 -7.73 -25.13
CA VAL A 32 4.44 -6.56 -25.30
C VAL A 32 3.06 -6.82 -24.69
N GLU A 33 2.48 -8.00 -24.94
CA GLU A 33 1.22 -8.49 -24.35
C GLU A 33 1.18 -8.35 -22.82
N ARG A 34 2.22 -8.81 -22.13
CA ARG A 34 2.28 -8.79 -20.66
C ARG A 34 2.42 -7.37 -20.10
N ARG A 35 3.00 -6.45 -20.87
CA ARG A 35 3.01 -5.02 -20.51
C ARG A 35 1.63 -4.41 -20.71
N LEU A 36 0.97 -4.72 -21.82
CA LEU A 36 -0.38 -4.23 -22.11
C LEU A 36 -1.37 -4.62 -21.01
N VAL A 37 -1.35 -5.89 -20.59
CA VAL A 37 -2.14 -6.40 -19.44
C VAL A 37 -1.78 -5.69 -18.13
N GLY A 38 -0.49 -5.42 -17.91
CA GLY A 38 -0.04 -4.69 -16.72
C GLY A 38 -0.57 -3.25 -16.68
N PHE A 39 -0.54 -2.55 -17.82
CA PHE A 39 -1.07 -1.19 -17.94
C PHE A 39 -2.59 -1.14 -17.81
N SER A 40 -3.31 -2.09 -18.41
CA SER A 40 -4.77 -2.15 -18.29
C SER A 40 -5.20 -2.46 -16.85
N ALA A 41 -4.51 -3.38 -16.17
CA ALA A 41 -4.76 -3.68 -14.76
C ALA A 41 -4.50 -2.46 -13.87
N LEU A 42 -3.41 -1.72 -14.11
CA LEU A 42 -3.11 -0.49 -13.38
C LEU A 42 -4.17 0.60 -13.62
N ALA A 43 -4.58 0.79 -14.87
CA ALA A 43 -5.60 1.76 -15.23
C ALA A 43 -6.94 1.44 -14.56
N LEU A 44 -7.37 0.17 -14.58
CA LEU A 44 -8.57 -0.28 -13.88
C LEU A 44 -8.47 -0.03 -12.37
N MET A 45 -7.34 -0.35 -11.74
CA MET A 45 -7.10 -0.06 -10.32
C MET A 45 -7.23 1.44 -10.01
N LEU A 46 -6.64 2.31 -10.82
CA LEU A 46 -6.71 3.76 -10.62
C LEU A 46 -8.14 4.29 -10.79
N VAL A 47 -8.85 3.82 -11.81
CA VAL A 47 -10.26 4.17 -12.03
C VAL A 47 -11.11 3.71 -10.84
N SER A 48 -10.95 2.45 -10.41
CA SER A 48 -11.64 1.95 -9.22
C SER A 48 -11.32 2.78 -7.98
N ALA A 49 -10.06 3.16 -7.77
CA ALA A 49 -9.67 4.00 -6.64
C ALA A 49 -10.33 5.38 -6.68
N LEU A 50 -10.47 6.00 -7.86
CA LEU A 50 -11.17 7.27 -8.03
C LEU A 50 -12.67 7.14 -7.76
N LEU A 51 -13.30 6.03 -8.18
CA LEU A 51 -14.73 5.77 -7.92
C LEU A 51 -15.02 5.43 -6.46
N LEU A 52 -14.09 4.78 -5.76
CA LEU A 52 -14.23 4.40 -4.35
C LEU A 52 -13.64 5.43 -3.39
N ALA A 53 -12.94 6.44 -3.90
CA ALA A 53 -12.38 7.50 -3.07
C ALA A 53 -13.54 8.18 -2.31
N PRO A 54 -13.37 8.42 -1.00
CA PRO A 54 -14.41 9.05 -0.21
C PRO A 54 -14.71 10.45 -0.75
N ASP A 55 -15.95 10.64 -1.18
CA ASP A 55 -16.42 11.83 -1.91
C ASP A 55 -16.37 13.12 -1.07
N GLN A 56 -16.35 13.00 0.27
CA GLN A 56 -16.48 14.14 1.19
C GLN A 56 -15.52 14.04 2.38
N PRO A 57 -14.27 14.51 2.25
CA PRO A 57 -13.31 14.54 3.36
C PRO A 57 -13.82 15.39 4.54
N GLU A 58 -14.55 16.48 4.27
CA GLU A 58 -15.13 17.35 5.29
C GLU A 58 -16.20 16.64 6.14
N ALA A 59 -17.08 15.86 5.51
CA ALA A 59 -18.09 15.09 6.23
C ALA A 59 -17.44 14.02 7.14
N GLN A 60 -16.34 13.42 6.69
CA GLN A 60 -15.58 12.49 7.52
C GLN A 60 -14.83 13.19 8.65
N ALA A 61 -14.32 14.40 8.43
CA ALA A 61 -13.69 15.20 9.49
C ALA A 61 -14.69 15.56 10.59
N GLU A 62 -15.92 15.95 10.25
CA GLU A 62 -16.98 16.24 11.22
C GLU A 62 -17.33 14.99 12.05
N ILE A 63 -17.56 13.84 11.40
CA ILE A 63 -17.86 12.57 12.08
C ILE A 63 -16.67 12.15 12.95
N CYS A 64 -15.45 12.25 12.43
CA CYS A 64 -14.25 11.91 13.16
C CYS A 64 -14.10 12.78 14.41
N GLN A 65 -14.32 14.10 14.29
CA GLN A 65 -14.19 15.04 15.40
C GLN A 65 -15.22 14.74 16.49
N ARG A 66 -16.45 14.36 16.10
CA ARG A 66 -17.52 13.97 17.04
C ARG A 66 -17.15 12.76 17.90
N HIS A 67 -16.30 11.85 17.41
CA HIS A 67 -15.99 10.59 18.09
C HIS A 67 -14.57 10.48 18.65
N ASN A 68 -13.59 11.20 18.11
CA ASN A 68 -12.16 11.01 18.43
C ASN A 68 -11.43 12.32 18.82
N GLY A 69 -12.05 13.49 18.63
CA GLY A 69 -11.45 14.80 18.91
C GLY A 69 -10.56 15.32 17.78
N ALA A 70 -10.40 16.66 17.70
CA ALA A 70 -9.81 17.35 16.56
C ALA A 70 -8.35 16.96 16.23
N ALA A 71 -7.57 16.53 17.23
CA ALA A 71 -6.18 16.12 17.02
C ALA A 71 -6.05 14.81 16.23
N ALA A 72 -7.06 13.92 16.29
CA ALA A 72 -7.07 12.63 15.60
C ALA A 72 -7.52 12.73 14.14
N CYS A 73 -8.17 13.83 13.77
CA CYS A 73 -8.81 14.02 12.46
C CYS A 73 -8.02 14.94 11.53
N ARG A 74 -6.76 15.25 11.86
CA ARG A 74 -5.90 16.06 11.00
C ARG A 74 -5.57 15.28 9.72
N ILE A 75 -5.98 15.86 8.60
CA ILE A 75 -5.68 15.38 7.25
C ILE A 75 -4.32 15.98 6.88
N TRP A 76 -3.33 15.15 6.54
CA TRP A 76 -2.00 15.54 6.06
C TRP A 76 -1.74 15.00 4.66
#